data_AF-A0A9X9ABW9-F1
#
_entry.id   AF-A0A9X9ABW9-F1
#
_cell.length_a   1.000
_cell.length_b   1.000
_cell.length_c   1.000
_cell.angle_alpha   90.00
_cell.angle_beta   90.00
_cell.angle_gamma   90.00
#
_symmetry.space_group_name_H-M   'P 1'
#
loop_
_entity.id
_entity.type
_entity.pdbx_description
1 polymer ?
#
loop_
_entity_poly.entity_id
_entity_poly.type
_entity_poly.pdbx_seq_one_letter_code
_entity_poly.pdbx_strand_id
1 'polypeptide(L)'
;MITTEIKRVKNHINGEWVESTGTEVEAVPNPATGKIIAYVPLSPKEDVEKAVEAAKAAFETWSKVPVPNRSRNLYKYLQLLQE
;
A
#
# COMPACT_ATOMS: atom_id res chain seq x y z
N MET A 1 21.56 -15.03 -8.98
CA MET A 1 21.22 -13.59 -9.12
C MET A 1 19.73 -13.53 -9.41
N ILE A 2 18.94 -12.90 -8.56
CA ILE A 2 17.50 -12.73 -8.82
C ILE A 2 17.38 -11.62 -9.86
N THR A 3 16.90 -11.95 -11.06
CA THR A 3 16.63 -10.97 -12.10
C THR A 3 15.34 -10.26 -11.75
N THR A 4 15.43 -9.14 -11.03
CA THR A 4 14.25 -8.35 -10.66
C THR A 4 13.73 -7.62 -11.89
N GLU A 5 12.59 -8.05 -12.41
CA GLU A 5 11.83 -7.28 -13.39
C GLU A 5 11.41 -5.95 -12.74
N ILE A 6 11.77 -4.83 -13.37
CA ILE A 6 11.45 -3.49 -12.83
C ILE A 6 9.96 -3.26 -13.03
N LYS A 7 9.20 -3.24 -11.94
CA LYS A 7 7.74 -3.10 -11.97
C LYS A 7 7.29 -1.71 -11.55
N ARG A 8 6.19 -1.26 -12.15
CA ARG A 8 5.37 -0.17 -11.62
C ARG A 8 4.55 -0.73 -10.46
N VAL A 9 4.69 -0.16 -9.28
CA VAL A 9 3.87 -0.58 -8.13
C VAL A 9 2.48 0.05 -8.22
N LYS A 10 1.52 -0.62 -7.60
CA LYS A 10 0.12 -0.22 -7.53
C LYS A 10 -0.18 0.43 -6.18
N ASN A 11 -1.22 1.25 -6.13
CA ASN A 11 -1.79 1.69 -4.86
C ASN A 11 -2.57 0.55 -4.22
N HIS A 12 -2.71 0.56 -2.89
CA HIS A 12 -3.55 -0.40 -2.18
C HIS A 12 -4.71 0.32 -1.51
N ILE A 13 -5.87 0.35 -2.17
CA ILE A 13 -7.05 1.14 -1.78
C ILE A 13 -8.22 0.18 -1.57
N ASN A 14 -8.91 0.31 -0.45
CA ASN A 14 -10.08 -0.51 -0.09
C ASN A 14 -9.84 -2.04 -0.13
N GLY A 15 -8.64 -2.49 0.25
CA GLY A 15 -8.30 -3.91 0.26
C GLY A 15 -7.84 -4.47 -1.09
N GLU A 16 -7.67 -3.63 -2.12
CA GLU A 16 -7.31 -4.06 -3.46
C GLU A 16 -6.10 -3.30 -4.01
N TRP A 17 -5.31 -3.98 -4.84
CA TRP A 17 -4.23 -3.37 -5.62
C TRP A 17 -4.81 -2.68 -6.86
N VAL A 18 -4.78 -1.35 -6.89
CA VAL A 18 -5.36 -0.52 -7.95
C VAL A 18 -4.29 0.27 -8.70
N GLU A 19 -4.47 0.41 -10.00
CA GLU A 19 -3.67 1.36 -10.78
C GLU A 19 -4.00 2.78 -10.34
N SER A 20 -2.99 3.65 -10.26
CA SER A 20 -3.24 5.07 -10.01
C SER A 20 -3.97 5.69 -11.21
N THR A 21 -4.89 6.62 -10.96
CA THR A 21 -5.50 7.41 -12.03
C THR A 21 -4.53 8.42 -12.64
N GLY A 22 -3.41 8.68 -11.96
CA GLY A 22 -2.32 9.50 -12.49
C GLY A 22 -1.41 8.75 -13.45
N THR A 23 -0.79 9.50 -14.36
CA THR A 23 0.22 8.98 -15.30
C THR A 23 1.64 9.18 -14.80
N GLU A 24 1.85 10.10 -13.85
CA GLU A 24 3.16 10.40 -13.28
C GLU A 24 3.67 9.27 -12.39
N VAL A 25 4.95 8.97 -12.56
CA VAL A 25 5.67 7.96 -11.77
C VAL A 25 7.06 8.47 -11.42
N GLU A 26 7.57 8.04 -10.28
CA GLU A 26 8.93 8.32 -9.82
C GLU A 26 9.75 7.02 -9.78
N ALA A 27 10.98 7.10 -10.27
CA ALA A 27 11.89 5.96 -10.25
C ALA A 27 12.52 5.82 -8.86
N VAL A 28 12.57 4.59 -8.34
CA VAL A 28 13.22 4.27 -7.06
C VAL A 28 14.59 3.65 -7.35
N PRO A 29 15.70 4.39 -7.17
CA PRO A 29 17.05 3.83 -7.33
C PRO A 29 17.50 3.08 -6.07
N ASN A 30 18.29 2.03 -6.25
CA ASN A 30 19.07 1.43 -5.17
C ASN A 30 20.19 2.40 -4.76
N PRO A 31 20.27 2.84 -3.49
CA PRO A 31 21.22 3.87 -3.06
C PRO A 31 22.70 3.45 -3.13
N ALA A 32 22.98 2.15 -3.14
CA ALA A 32 24.35 1.63 -3.23
C ALA A 32 24.84 1.47 -4.69
N THR A 33 23.94 1.38 -5.66
CA THR A 33 24.31 1.04 -7.06
C THR A 33 23.74 1.98 -8.11
N GLY A 34 22.78 2.84 -7.76
CA GLY A 34 22.06 3.71 -8.69
C GLY A 34 21.07 3.00 -9.62
N LYS A 35 21.03 1.65 -9.63
CA LYS A 35 20.11 0.90 -10.49
C LYS A 35 18.67 1.07 -10.03
N ILE A 36 17.75 1.30 -10.98
CA ILE A 36 16.32 1.39 -10.68
C ILE A 36 15.79 0.02 -10.23
N ILE A 37 15.05 0.01 -9.13
CA ILE A 37 14.45 -1.20 -8.56
C ILE A 37 12.92 -1.23 -8.73
N ALA A 38 12.27 -0.08 -8.87
CA ALA A 38 10.83 0.04 -9.09
C ALA A 38 10.45 1.43 -9.63
N TYR A 39 9.20 1.57 -10.08
CA TYR A 39 8.55 2.86 -10.30
C TYR A 39 7.33 2.99 -9.38
N VAL A 40 7.22 4.09 -8.65
CA VAL A 40 6.08 4.41 -7.77
C VAL A 40 5.17 5.45 -8.43
N PRO A 41 3.83 5.30 -8.37
CA PRO A 41 2.93 6.30 -8.90
C PRO A 41 2.93 7.55 -8.00
N LEU A 42 3.00 8.73 -8.62
CA LEU A 42 2.70 9.99 -7.95
C LEU A 42 1.17 10.16 -7.96
N SER A 43 0.55 9.71 -6.88
CA SER A 43 -0.91 9.55 -6.83
C SER A 43 -1.62 10.91 -6.76
N PRO A 44 -2.57 11.19 -7.66
CA PRO A 44 -3.27 12.46 -7.68
C PRO A 44 -4.35 12.52 -6.59
N LYS A 45 -4.97 13.69 -6.45
CA LYS A 45 -5.97 14.00 -5.42
C LYS A 45 -7.13 12.99 -5.41
N GLU A 46 -7.57 12.54 -6.58
CA GLU A 46 -8.71 11.64 -6.74
C GLU A 46 -8.43 10.26 -6.13
N ASP A 47 -7.21 9.75 -6.23
CA ASP A 47 -6.84 8.47 -5.60
C ASP A 47 -6.77 8.61 -4.08
N VAL A 48 -6.29 9.75 -3.59
CA VAL A 48 -6.29 10.07 -2.16
C VAL A 48 -7.73 10.16 -1.63
N GLU A 49 -8.62 10.83 -2.36
CA GLU A 49 -10.05 10.93 -2.00
C GLU A 49 -10.71 9.56 -1.91
N LYS A 50 -10.50 8.68 -2.90
CA LYS A 50 -11.01 7.30 -2.84
C LYS A 50 -10.49 6.54 -1.62
N ALA A 51 -9.21 6.69 -1.30
CA ALA A 51 -8.62 6.05 -0.12
C ALA A 51 -9.24 6.57 1.18
N VAL A 52 -9.46 7.88 1.28
CA VAL A 52 -10.09 8.54 2.43
C VAL A 52 -11.55 8.10 2.58
N GLU A 53 -12.32 8.07 1.49
CA GLU A 53 -13.72 7.62 1.51
C GLU A 53 -13.84 6.16 1.95
N ALA A 54 -13.01 5.27 1.40
CA ALA A 54 -12.96 3.87 1.80
C ALA A 54 -12.61 3.71 3.28
N ALA A 55 -11.60 4.44 3.77
CA ALA A 55 -11.21 4.41 5.17
C ALA A 55 -12.32 4.94 6.09
N LYS A 56 -13.02 6.00 5.68
CA LYS A 56 -14.15 6.59 6.41
C LYS A 56 -15.33 5.60 6.52
N ALA A 57 -15.67 4.91 5.44
CA ALA A 57 -16.70 3.88 5.45
C ALA A 57 -16.32 2.70 6.36
N ALA A 58 -15.07 2.22 6.26
CA ALA A 58 -14.58 1.15 7.12
C ALA A 58 -14.58 1.54 8.62
N PHE A 59 -14.34 2.81 8.94
CA PHE A 59 -14.32 3.30 10.32
C PHE A 59 -15.64 3.08 11.07
N GLU A 60 -16.79 3.19 10.40
CA GLU A 60 -18.12 3.06 11.02
C GLU A 60 -18.35 1.69 11.68
N THR A 61 -17.69 0.65 11.17
CA THR A 61 -17.74 -0.71 11.70
C THR A 61 -16.48 -1.04 12.49
N TRP A 62 -15.29 -0.67 11.99
CA TRP A 62 -14.01 -0.99 12.62
C TRP A 62 -13.83 -0.33 14.00
N SER A 63 -14.33 0.89 14.17
CA SER A 63 -14.26 1.60 15.46
C SER A 63 -15.01 0.89 16.60
N LYS A 64 -16.03 0.09 16.25
CA LYS A 64 -16.86 -0.67 17.20
C LYS A 64 -16.25 -2.04 17.54
N VAL A 65 -15.16 -2.45 16.86
CA VAL A 65 -14.53 -3.75 17.10
C VAL A 65 -13.84 -3.75 18.48
N PRO A 66 -14.15 -4.72 19.36
CA PRO A 66 -13.52 -4.84 20.67
C PRO A 66 -11.99 -4.86 20.58
N VAL A 67 -11.33 -4.25 21.56
CA VAL A 67 -9.86 -4.15 21.62
C VAL A 67 -9.17 -5.51 21.41
N PRO A 68 -9.57 -6.61 22.08
CA PRO A 68 -8.90 -7.91 21.89
C PRO A 68 -8.97 -8.43 20.44
N ASN A 69 -10.07 -8.14 19.73
CA ASN A 69 -10.22 -8.54 18.33
C ASN A 69 -9.33 -7.71 17.40
N ARG A 70 -9.19 -6.40 17.65
CA ARG A 70 -8.24 -5.55 16.91
C ARG A 70 -6.80 -6.01 17.14
N SER A 71 -6.42 -6.29 18.39
CA SER A 71 -5.09 -6.80 18.74
C SER A 71 -4.77 -8.12 18.03
N ARG A 72 -5.73 -9.04 17.92
CA ARG A 72 -5.52 -10.32 17.22
C ARG A 72 -5.13 -10.13 15.76
N ASN A 73 -5.68 -9.13 15.06
CA ASN A 73 -5.29 -8.83 13.69
C ASN A 73 -3.85 -8.29 13.60
N LEU A 74 -3.46 -7.42 14.53
CA LEU A 74 -2.09 -6.88 14.60
C LEU A 74 -1.06 -7.97 14.91
N TYR A 75 -1.37 -8.93 15.80
CA TYR A 75 -0.47 -10.06 16.07
C TYR A 75 -0.32 -11.00 14.87
N LYS A 76 -1.40 -11.23 14.10
CA LYS A 76 -1.30 -11.97 12.83
C LYS A 76 -0.40 -11.25 11.83
N TYR A 77 -0.52 -9.92 11.73
CA TYR A 77 0.35 -9.12 10.88
C TYR A 77 1.82 -9.21 11.34
N LEU A 78 2.09 -9.11 12.65
CA LEU A 78 3.43 -9.28 13.19
C LEU A 78 4.03 -10.65 12.83
N GLN A 79 3.25 -11.73 12.96
CA GLN A 79 3.73 -13.06 12.59
C GLN A 79 4.16 -13.12 11.12
N LEU A 80 3.35 -12.57 10.20
CA LEU A 80 3.68 -12.53 8.77
C LEU A 80 4.92 -11.68 8.45
N LEU A 81 5.28 -10.72 9.30
CA LEU A 81 6.51 -9.93 9.14
C LEU A 81 7.76 -10.64 9.67
N GLN A 82 7.59 -11.63 10.55
CA GLN A 82 8.69 -12.38 11.19
C GLN A 82 9.03 -13.68 10.45
N GLU A 83 8.13 -14.16 9.59
CA GLU A 83 8.36 -15.26 8.65
C GLU A 83 9.26 -14.82 7.48
#